data_AF-A0A9X2CIF5-F1
#
_entry.id   AF-A0A9X2CIF5-F1
#
_cell.length_a   1.000
_cell.length_b   1.000
_cell.length_c   1.000
_cell.angle_alpha   90.00
_cell.angle_beta   90.00
_cell.angle_gamma   90.00
#
_symmetry.space_group_name_H-M   'P 1'
#
loop_
_entity.id
_entity.type
_entity.pdbx_description
1 polymer ?
#
loop_
_entity_poly.entity_id
_entity_poly.type
_entity_poly.pdbx_seq_one_letter_code
_entity_poly.pdbx_strand_id
1 'polypeptide(L)'
;MIKKVITTALFAATLTACKSTPPADVSLMDTPSVRYKLPLDRAIDIRFNTYNRCVNSGSSGCGKYDNIKLAQGKDSILVERRVHNGIAGSGAVFSIDKKTERTEKATIVTYQPVKMSSYHEGLLFSFGIPKLDITNYLSQSQFKTKFEVDSDYSSQSVKANFDRLMQKASRDFRIYEENTNSKLDLEDYYMVDLDGAQVVMLIETFPYRDGSKVVVNAVVQSKETGSGLVDVSAILKSVEEKVSQVVKS
;
A
#
# COMPACT_ATOMS: atom_id res chain seq x y z
N MET A 1 2.65 -50.79 -48.82
CA MET A 1 2.30 -49.45 -48.29
C MET A 1 0.95 -49.55 -47.60
N ILE A 2 0.93 -49.77 -46.29
CA ILE A 2 -0.30 -49.94 -45.50
C ILE A 2 -0.43 -48.71 -44.61
N LYS A 3 -1.44 -47.88 -44.89
CA LYS A 3 -1.80 -46.72 -44.05
C LYS A 3 -2.27 -47.23 -42.70
N LYS A 4 -1.56 -46.86 -41.62
CA LYS A 4 -2.04 -47.04 -40.26
C LYS A 4 -3.17 -46.04 -40.01
N VAL A 5 -4.40 -46.57 -39.97
CA VAL A 5 -5.54 -45.96 -39.29
C VAL A 5 -5.24 -46.06 -37.80
N ILE A 6 -5.06 -44.93 -37.11
CA ILE A 6 -5.03 -44.90 -35.65
C ILE A 6 -6.42 -44.46 -35.20
N THR A 7 -7.18 -45.46 -34.77
CA THR A 7 -8.47 -45.35 -34.12
C THR A 7 -8.32 -44.57 -32.83
N THR A 8 -8.87 -43.37 -32.78
CA THR A 8 -9.10 -42.62 -31.54
C THR A 8 -10.30 -43.25 -30.84
N ALA A 9 -10.06 -43.97 -29.75
CA ALA A 9 -11.12 -44.46 -28.88
C ALA A 9 -10.76 -44.29 -27.41
N LEU A 10 -11.55 -43.42 -26.78
CA LEU A 10 -12.07 -43.50 -25.41
C LEU A 10 -11.08 -43.73 -24.26
N PHE A 11 -10.83 -42.65 -23.51
CA PHE A 11 -11.00 -42.66 -22.06
C PHE A 11 -11.93 -41.52 -21.66
N ALA A 12 -13.22 -41.75 -21.85
CA ALA A 12 -14.26 -41.07 -21.08
C ALA A 12 -14.34 -41.77 -19.73
N ALA A 13 -13.50 -41.37 -18.78
CA ALA A 13 -13.73 -41.63 -17.37
C ALA A 13 -14.31 -40.35 -16.76
N THR A 14 -15.59 -40.43 -16.46
CA THR A 14 -16.42 -39.42 -15.82
C THR A 14 -15.87 -39.06 -14.45
N LEU A 15 -15.11 -37.98 -14.38
CA LEU A 15 -15.14 -37.11 -13.20
C LEU A 15 -16.07 -35.96 -13.56
N THR A 16 -17.36 -36.14 -13.23
CA THR A 16 -18.23 -35.01 -12.87
C THR A 16 -17.66 -34.37 -11.60
N ALA A 17 -16.49 -33.75 -11.72
CA ALA A 17 -16.13 -32.66 -10.84
C ALA A 17 -17.20 -31.61 -11.08
N CYS A 18 -18.01 -31.34 -10.05
CA CYS A 18 -18.94 -30.22 -10.04
C CYS A 18 -18.23 -29.03 -10.67
N LYS A 19 -18.65 -28.66 -11.87
CA LYS A 19 -18.24 -27.43 -12.53
C LYS A 19 -18.93 -26.34 -11.72
N SER A 20 -18.35 -25.98 -10.57
CA SER A 20 -18.79 -24.83 -9.81
C SER A 20 -18.63 -23.67 -10.77
N THR A 21 -19.74 -23.18 -11.31
CA THR A 21 -19.73 -21.98 -12.13
C THR A 21 -19.00 -20.92 -11.30
N PRO A 22 -17.89 -20.36 -11.79
CA PRO A 22 -17.22 -19.32 -11.03
C PRO A 22 -18.24 -18.23 -10.73
N PRO A 23 -18.23 -17.65 -9.52
CA PRO A 23 -19.17 -16.59 -9.18
C PRO A 23 -19.11 -15.49 -10.25
N ALA A 24 -20.29 -14.98 -10.63
CA ALA A 24 -20.37 -13.95 -11.65
C ALA A 24 -19.58 -12.70 -11.24
N ASP A 25 -18.97 -12.04 -12.21
CA ASP A 25 -18.28 -10.76 -12.01
C ASP A 25 -19.27 -9.73 -11.45
N VAL A 26 -18.85 -9.00 -10.43
CA VAL A 26 -19.61 -7.89 -9.83
C VAL A 26 -19.07 -6.59 -10.40
N SER A 27 -19.94 -5.79 -11.01
CA SER A 27 -19.58 -4.43 -11.44
C SER A 27 -19.31 -3.54 -10.24
N LEU A 28 -18.24 -2.75 -10.30
CA LEU A 28 -17.87 -1.76 -9.29
C LEU A 28 -17.89 -0.33 -9.82
N MET A 29 -18.45 -0.09 -11.01
CA MET A 29 -18.46 1.25 -11.63
C MET A 29 -19.15 2.33 -10.79
N ASP A 30 -20.12 1.95 -9.95
CA ASP A 30 -20.80 2.88 -9.03
C ASP A 30 -20.01 3.11 -7.72
N THR A 31 -18.89 2.40 -7.54
CA THR A 31 -18.02 2.57 -6.37
C THR A 31 -17.24 3.88 -6.52
N PRO A 32 -17.14 4.73 -5.47
CA PRO A 32 -16.40 5.98 -5.53
C PRO A 32 -14.95 5.77 -5.95
N SER A 33 -14.46 6.62 -6.85
CA SER A 33 -13.04 6.70 -7.18
C SER A 33 -12.24 7.36 -6.07
N VAL A 34 -10.98 6.97 -5.96
CA VAL A 34 -10.00 7.64 -5.12
C VAL A 34 -9.03 8.43 -6.00
N ARG A 35 -8.87 9.71 -5.69
CA ARG A 35 -8.03 10.64 -6.44
C ARG A 35 -6.87 11.11 -5.58
N TYR A 36 -5.69 11.17 -6.18
CA TYR A 36 -4.48 11.70 -5.57
C TYR A 36 -4.07 12.96 -6.30
N LYS A 37 -4.01 14.08 -5.59
CA LYS A 37 -3.47 15.34 -6.12
C LYS A 37 -2.01 15.43 -5.74
N LEU A 38 -1.15 15.17 -6.71
CA LEU A 38 0.30 15.14 -6.56
C LEU A 38 0.91 16.49 -6.93
N PRO A 39 1.97 16.92 -6.22
CA PRO A 39 2.67 18.15 -6.54
C PRO A 39 3.47 18.02 -7.86
N LEU A 40 3.80 19.15 -8.47
CA LEU A 40 4.55 19.19 -9.74
C LEU A 40 6.07 19.30 -9.56
N ASP A 41 6.51 19.77 -8.39
CA ASP A 41 7.92 20.05 -8.07
C ASP A 41 8.71 18.79 -7.72
N ARG A 42 8.02 17.67 -7.42
CA ARG A 42 8.66 16.40 -7.03
C ARG A 42 7.85 15.20 -7.49
N ALA A 43 8.55 14.13 -7.85
CA ALA A 43 7.94 12.85 -8.17
C ALA A 43 7.48 12.13 -6.89
N ILE A 44 6.24 11.64 -6.88
CA ILE A 44 5.67 10.87 -5.78
C ILE A 44 5.26 9.50 -6.29
N ASP A 45 5.80 8.45 -5.67
CA ASP A 45 5.45 7.05 -5.92
C ASP A 45 4.40 6.60 -4.90
N ILE A 46 3.18 6.33 -5.37
CA ILE A 46 2.05 5.87 -4.55
C ILE A 46 2.13 4.35 -4.44
N ARG A 47 2.29 3.84 -3.21
CA ARG A 47 2.35 2.41 -2.91
C ARG A 47 1.15 1.98 -2.07
N PHE A 48 0.54 0.87 -2.44
CA PHE A 48 -0.55 0.28 -1.66
C PHE A 48 -0.03 -0.87 -0.79
N ASN A 49 -0.76 -1.14 0.29
CA ASN A 49 -0.40 -2.19 1.23
C ASN A 49 -0.48 -3.58 0.57
N THR A 50 0.63 -4.31 0.54
CA THR A 50 0.66 -5.73 0.19
C THR A 50 1.19 -6.52 1.37
N TYR A 51 0.65 -7.72 1.59
CA TYR A 51 1.12 -8.57 2.68
C TYR A 51 0.76 -10.03 2.46
N ASN A 52 1.45 -10.90 3.20
CA ASN A 52 1.11 -12.30 3.35
C ASN A 52 1.21 -12.65 4.84
N ARG A 53 0.07 -12.68 5.53
CA ARG A 53 0.00 -12.83 6.98
C ARG A 53 -0.46 -14.24 7.35
N CYS A 54 0.25 -14.87 8.28
CA CYS A 54 -0.28 -16.05 8.96
C CYS A 54 -1.39 -15.64 9.93
N VAL A 55 -2.59 -16.18 9.74
CA VAL A 55 -3.76 -15.90 10.61
C VAL A 55 -4.12 -17.07 11.51
N ASN A 56 -3.60 -18.27 11.21
CA ASN A 56 -3.71 -19.42 12.10
C ASN A 56 -2.42 -20.25 12.03
N SER A 57 -1.71 -20.35 13.15
CA SER A 57 -0.49 -21.13 13.29
C SER A 57 -0.74 -22.38 14.16
N GLY A 58 -0.32 -23.54 13.67
CA GLY A 58 -0.28 -24.79 14.41
C GLY A 58 1.17 -25.28 14.61
N SER A 59 1.30 -26.47 15.20
CA SER A 59 2.59 -27.12 15.47
C SER A 59 3.41 -27.44 14.21
N SER A 60 2.77 -27.58 13.05
CA SER A 60 3.42 -27.83 11.75
C SER A 60 3.60 -26.55 10.90
N GLY A 61 3.45 -25.37 11.49
CA GLY A 61 3.53 -24.08 10.80
C GLY A 61 2.18 -23.42 10.57
N CYS A 62 2.13 -22.51 9.60
CA CYS A 62 0.91 -21.74 9.35
C CYS A 62 -0.13 -22.56 8.56
N GLY A 63 -1.28 -22.80 9.18
CA GLY A 63 -2.40 -23.52 8.56
C GLY A 63 -3.33 -22.64 7.73
N LYS A 64 -3.29 -21.31 7.90
CA LYS A 64 -4.10 -20.36 7.13
C LYS A 64 -3.38 -19.04 6.96
N TYR A 65 -3.28 -18.61 5.71
CA TYR A 65 -2.73 -17.35 5.27
C TYR A 65 -3.83 -16.42 4.80
N ASP A 66 -3.55 -15.14 4.97
CA ASP A 66 -4.37 -14.04 4.54
C ASP A 66 -3.47 -13.01 3.85
N ASN A 67 -3.70 -12.77 2.57
CA ASN A 67 -2.80 -11.98 1.75
C ASN A 67 -3.54 -10.89 0.96
N ILE A 68 -2.80 -9.83 0.64
CA ILE A 68 -3.15 -8.86 -0.39
C ILE A 68 -1.98 -8.79 -1.35
N LYS A 69 -2.26 -9.00 -2.63
CA LYS A 69 -1.29 -8.89 -3.72
C LYS A 69 -1.75 -7.82 -4.69
N LEU A 70 -0.78 -7.23 -5.38
CA LEU A 70 -1.02 -6.18 -6.34
C LEU A 70 -0.20 -6.47 -7.61
N ALA A 71 -0.85 -6.36 -8.77
CA ALA A 71 -0.20 -6.39 -10.07
C ALA A 71 -0.45 -5.06 -10.77
N GLN A 72 0.62 -4.39 -11.20
CA GLN A 72 0.54 -3.09 -11.89
C GLN A 72 0.64 -3.28 -13.40
N GLY A 73 -0.37 -2.80 -14.11
CA GLY A 73 -0.30 -2.50 -15.53
C GLY A 73 -0.01 -1.01 -15.76
N LYS A 74 0.05 -0.60 -17.03
CA LYS A 74 0.27 0.80 -17.40
C LYS A 74 -0.89 1.70 -16.96
N ASP A 75 -2.11 1.30 -17.31
CA ASP A 75 -3.35 2.07 -17.12
C ASP A 75 -4.34 1.35 -16.20
N SER A 76 -3.92 0.27 -15.56
CA SER A 76 -4.76 -0.53 -14.66
C SER A 76 -3.97 -1.17 -13.53
N ILE A 77 -4.66 -1.49 -12.45
CA ILE A 77 -4.12 -2.22 -11.30
C ILE A 77 -5.07 -3.38 -11.01
N LEU A 78 -4.50 -4.53 -10.70
CA LEU A 78 -5.24 -5.66 -10.13
C LEU A 78 -4.86 -5.78 -8.66
N VAL A 79 -5.87 -5.81 -7.79
CA VAL A 79 -5.69 -6.08 -6.36
C VAL A 79 -6.36 -7.41 -6.05
N GLU A 80 -5.58 -8.36 -5.53
CA GLU A 80 -6.09 -9.65 -5.11
C GLU A 80 -6.09 -9.72 -3.59
N ARG A 81 -7.25 -9.98 -3.01
CA ARG A 81 -7.40 -10.39 -1.62
C ARG A 81 -7.61 -11.90 -1.59
N ARG A 82 -6.71 -12.67 -0.98
CA ARG A 82 -6.84 -14.13 -0.94
C ARG A 82 -6.59 -14.70 0.45
N VAL A 83 -7.37 -15.73 0.78
CA VAL A 83 -7.22 -16.56 1.97
C VAL A 83 -6.95 -17.99 1.51
N HIS A 84 -5.89 -18.62 2.02
CA HIS A 84 -5.49 -19.96 1.58
C HIS A 84 -4.74 -20.74 2.68
N ASN A 85 -4.65 -22.07 2.55
CA ASN A 85 -3.80 -22.90 3.43
C ASN A 85 -2.48 -23.33 2.76
N GLY A 86 -2.19 -22.80 1.56
CA GLY A 86 -1.00 -23.13 0.76
C GLY A 86 -1.26 -24.14 -0.36
N ILE A 87 -2.38 -24.86 -0.29
CA ILE A 87 -2.81 -25.84 -1.31
C ILE A 87 -4.13 -25.41 -1.97
N ALA A 88 -5.09 -24.96 -1.15
CA ALA A 88 -6.44 -24.54 -1.53
C ALA A 88 -6.78 -23.20 -0.89
N GLY A 89 -7.80 -22.51 -1.42
CA GLY A 89 -8.14 -21.16 -0.97
C GLY A 89 -9.31 -20.53 -1.70
N SER A 90 -9.53 -19.25 -1.43
CA SER A 90 -10.48 -18.41 -2.15
C SER A 90 -9.96 -16.98 -2.21
N GLY A 91 -10.33 -16.26 -3.25
CA GLY A 91 -9.94 -14.87 -3.40
C GLY A 91 -10.97 -14.01 -4.11
N ALA A 92 -10.76 -12.70 -3.98
CA ALA A 92 -11.45 -11.66 -4.73
C ALA A 92 -10.39 -10.82 -5.46
N VAL A 93 -10.56 -10.67 -6.77
CA VAL A 93 -9.68 -9.90 -7.66
C VAL A 93 -10.44 -8.66 -8.10
N PHE A 94 -9.92 -7.51 -7.73
CA PHE A 94 -10.45 -6.20 -8.08
C PHE A 94 -9.67 -5.64 -9.25
N SER A 95 -10.37 -5.28 -10.33
CA SER A 95 -9.80 -4.53 -11.45
C SER A 95 -10.06 -3.05 -11.25
N ILE A 96 -9.00 -2.26 -11.31
CA ILE A 96 -9.02 -0.82 -11.08
C ILE A 96 -8.39 -0.13 -12.29
N ASP A 97 -9.10 0.82 -12.88
CA ASP A 97 -8.55 1.69 -13.91
C ASP A 97 -7.76 2.82 -13.27
N LYS A 98 -6.59 3.12 -13.85
CA LYS A 98 -5.71 4.19 -13.44
C LYS A 98 -5.67 5.24 -14.54
N LYS A 99 -6.10 6.46 -14.22
CA LYS A 99 -5.99 7.63 -15.11
C LYS A 99 -5.09 8.67 -14.48
N THR A 100 -4.23 9.28 -15.29
CA THR A 100 -3.34 10.35 -14.85
C THR A 100 -3.59 11.57 -15.72
N GLU A 101 -3.95 12.69 -15.09
CA GLU A 101 -4.22 13.96 -15.74
C GLU A 101 -3.29 15.02 -15.18
N ARG A 102 -2.60 15.75 -16.06
CA ARG A 102 -1.72 16.86 -15.66
C ARG A 102 -2.48 18.17 -15.82
N THR A 103 -2.57 18.93 -14.74
CA THR A 103 -3.07 20.31 -14.73
C THR A 103 -1.91 21.30 -14.60
N GLU A 104 -2.19 22.60 -14.70
CA GLU A 104 -1.17 23.65 -14.48
C GLU A 104 -0.56 23.63 -13.08
N LYS A 105 -1.29 23.13 -12.08
CA LYS A 105 -0.91 23.21 -10.65
C LYS A 105 -0.56 21.87 -10.02
N ALA A 106 -1.02 20.75 -10.59
CA ALA A 106 -0.88 19.43 -9.99
C ALA A 106 -1.02 18.31 -11.03
N THR A 107 -0.50 17.13 -10.69
CA THR A 107 -0.84 15.89 -11.40
C THR A 107 -1.92 15.16 -10.60
N ILE A 108 -3.05 14.84 -11.22
CA ILE A 108 -4.15 14.13 -10.59
C ILE A 108 -4.11 12.67 -11.06
N VAL A 109 -3.96 11.74 -10.12
CA VAL A 109 -4.04 10.30 -10.39
C VAL A 109 -5.35 9.78 -9.84
N THR A 110 -6.19 9.21 -10.70
CA THR A 110 -7.51 8.68 -10.35
C THR A 110 -7.49 7.16 -10.44
N TYR A 111 -7.92 6.51 -9.36
CA TYR A 111 -8.14 5.07 -9.27
C TYR A 111 -9.64 4.80 -9.22
N GLN A 112 -10.17 4.18 -10.28
CA GLN A 112 -11.58 3.84 -10.39
C GLN A 112 -11.74 2.32 -10.31
N PRO A 113 -12.37 1.78 -9.25
CA PRO A 113 -12.80 0.38 -9.24
C PRO A 113 -13.75 0.10 -10.40
N VAL A 114 -13.50 -0.96 -11.16
CA VAL A 114 -14.28 -1.33 -12.36
C VAL A 114 -15.08 -2.59 -12.12
N LYS A 115 -14.43 -3.65 -11.62
CA LYS A 115 -15.07 -4.95 -11.41
C LYS A 115 -14.38 -5.75 -10.31
N MET A 116 -15.11 -6.68 -9.73
CA MET A 116 -14.63 -7.71 -8.84
C MET A 116 -14.97 -9.09 -9.41
N SER A 117 -13.97 -9.95 -9.52
CA SER A 117 -14.14 -11.37 -9.81
C SER A 117 -13.77 -12.17 -8.57
N SER A 118 -14.49 -13.24 -8.25
CA SER A 118 -14.13 -14.11 -7.13
C SER A 118 -13.93 -15.54 -7.57
N TYR A 119 -13.17 -16.30 -6.78
CA TYR A 119 -12.85 -17.68 -7.11
C TYR A 119 -12.69 -18.54 -5.86
N HIS A 120 -12.84 -19.85 -6.05
CA HIS A 120 -12.54 -20.88 -5.07
C HIS A 120 -11.60 -21.91 -5.69
N GLU A 121 -10.64 -22.38 -4.91
CA GLU A 121 -9.69 -23.43 -5.24
C GLU A 121 -9.81 -24.54 -4.20
N GLY A 122 -9.78 -25.80 -4.64
CA GLY A 122 -9.89 -26.98 -3.78
C GLY A 122 -11.22 -27.72 -3.93
N LEU A 123 -11.18 -29.04 -3.72
CA LEU A 123 -12.29 -29.95 -4.01
C LEU A 123 -13.32 -30.05 -2.87
N LEU A 124 -12.92 -29.75 -1.62
CA LEU A 124 -13.70 -29.95 -0.41
C LEU A 124 -13.38 -28.81 0.58
N PHE A 125 -14.44 -28.20 1.14
CA PHE A 125 -14.45 -27.01 2.02
C PHE A 125 -14.22 -25.67 1.32
N SER A 126 -15.29 -24.87 1.23
CA SER A 126 -15.23 -23.51 0.69
C SER A 126 -14.58 -22.57 1.71
N PHE A 127 -13.37 -22.13 1.43
CA PHE A 127 -12.89 -20.88 2.01
C PHE A 127 -13.89 -19.78 1.64
N GLY A 128 -14.38 -19.04 2.63
CA GLY A 128 -15.27 -17.90 2.35
C GLY A 128 -14.51 -16.83 1.57
N ILE A 129 -15.13 -16.29 0.52
CA ILE A 129 -14.54 -15.21 -0.28
C ILE A 129 -14.22 -14.03 0.65
N PRO A 130 -12.96 -13.60 0.74
CA PRO A 130 -12.58 -12.53 1.65
C PRO A 130 -13.16 -11.20 1.18
N LYS A 131 -13.63 -10.39 2.12
CA LYS A 131 -14.11 -9.04 1.86
C LYS A 131 -12.94 -8.05 1.87
N LEU A 132 -13.00 -7.05 1.00
CA LEU A 132 -12.10 -5.90 0.98
C LEU A 132 -12.91 -4.66 0.63
N ASP A 133 -12.82 -3.65 1.48
CA ASP A 133 -13.28 -2.31 1.12
C ASP A 133 -12.23 -1.69 0.18
N ILE A 134 -12.54 -1.70 -1.11
CA ILE A 134 -11.57 -1.29 -2.13
C ILE A 134 -11.33 0.22 -2.10
N THR A 135 -12.32 1.03 -1.75
CA THR A 135 -12.18 2.48 -1.68
C THR A 135 -11.30 2.88 -0.50
N ASN A 136 -11.54 2.29 0.67
CA ASN A 136 -10.67 2.50 1.83
C ASN A 136 -9.25 1.95 1.59
N TYR A 137 -9.12 0.79 0.96
CA TYR A 137 -7.80 0.27 0.58
C TYR A 137 -7.03 1.22 -0.35
N LEU A 138 -7.71 1.80 -1.34
CA LEU A 138 -7.11 2.75 -2.28
C LEU A 138 -6.85 4.12 -1.67
N SER A 139 -7.52 4.49 -0.56
CA SER A 139 -7.24 5.75 0.15
C SER A 139 -6.08 5.61 1.15
N GLN A 140 -5.75 4.39 1.57
CA GLN A 140 -4.65 4.08 2.48
C GLN A 140 -3.37 3.67 1.75
N SER A 141 -2.75 4.62 1.06
CA SER A 141 -1.46 4.43 0.39
C SER A 141 -0.30 4.93 1.23
N GLN A 142 0.91 4.54 0.86
CA GLN A 142 2.15 5.13 1.34
C GLN A 142 2.95 5.75 0.22
N PHE A 143 3.59 6.87 0.55
CA PHE A 143 4.58 7.50 -0.31
C PHE A 143 5.72 8.06 0.52
N LYS A 144 6.88 8.20 -0.10
CA LYS A 144 8.08 8.70 0.55
C LYS A 144 8.40 10.10 0.06
N THR A 145 8.93 10.91 0.96
CA THR A 145 9.49 12.21 0.61
C THR A 145 10.78 12.45 1.38
N LYS A 146 11.65 13.27 0.80
CA LYS A 146 12.89 13.72 1.42
C LYS A 146 13.02 15.21 1.21
N PHE A 147 13.36 15.93 2.27
CA PHE A 147 13.59 17.37 2.22
C PHE A 147 14.58 17.80 3.30
N GLU A 148 15.02 19.06 3.20
CA GLU A 148 16.01 19.65 4.10
C GLU A 148 15.46 20.91 4.75
N VAL A 149 15.86 21.17 5.99
CA VAL A 149 15.56 22.39 6.73
C VAL A 149 16.84 22.92 7.34
N ASP A 150 17.21 24.15 7.02
CA ASP A 150 18.35 24.83 7.64
C ASP A 150 17.95 25.44 8.99
N SER A 151 18.90 25.50 9.92
CA SER A 151 18.71 25.99 11.28
C SER A 151 19.92 26.79 11.74
N ASP A 152 19.69 27.93 12.39
CA ASP A 152 20.75 28.72 13.05
C ASP A 152 21.20 28.09 14.39
N TYR A 153 20.52 27.02 14.84
CA TYR A 153 20.83 26.32 16.08
C TYR A 153 21.79 25.14 15.84
N SER A 154 22.54 24.77 16.88
CA SER A 154 23.43 23.60 16.83
C SER A 154 22.65 22.30 16.62
N SER A 155 23.31 21.29 16.05
CA SER A 155 22.68 19.98 15.79
C SER A 155 22.17 19.32 17.08
N GLN A 156 22.88 19.50 18.20
CA GLN A 156 22.45 18.96 19.50
C GLN A 156 21.15 19.61 19.98
N SER A 157 21.02 20.94 19.85
CA SER A 157 19.80 21.66 20.24
C SER A 157 18.62 21.25 19.37
N VAL A 158 18.83 21.14 18.06
CA VAL A 158 17.78 20.68 17.14
C VAL A 158 17.35 19.25 17.48
N LYS A 159 18.28 18.33 17.73
CA LYS A 159 17.95 16.96 18.14
C LYS A 159 17.14 16.92 19.44
N ALA A 160 17.53 17.73 20.43
CA ALA A 160 16.80 17.84 21.69
C ALA A 160 15.37 18.37 21.49
N ASN A 161 15.14 19.28 20.54
CA ASN A 161 13.80 19.74 20.18
C ASN A 161 12.92 18.62 19.63
N PHE A 162 13.45 17.78 18.73
CA PHE A 162 12.70 16.62 18.24
C PHE A 162 12.38 15.64 19.38
N ASP A 163 13.35 15.32 20.24
CA ASP A 163 13.13 14.42 21.37
C ASP A 163 12.08 14.95 22.37
N ARG A 164 11.99 16.28 22.52
CA ARG A 164 11.03 16.94 23.42
C ARG A 164 9.63 17.10 22.82
N LEU A 165 9.54 17.42 21.53
CA LEU A 165 8.30 17.89 20.89
C LEU A 165 7.61 16.85 20.00
N MET A 166 8.32 15.78 19.62
CA MET A 166 7.80 14.77 18.72
C MET A 166 7.71 13.42 19.42
N GLN A 167 6.68 12.65 19.08
CA GLN A 167 6.55 11.28 19.57
C GLN A 167 7.46 10.36 18.78
N LYS A 168 7.99 9.33 19.43
CA LYS A 168 8.66 8.22 18.73
C LYS A 168 7.63 7.34 18.01
N ALA A 169 8.03 6.74 16.90
CA ALA A 169 7.13 5.88 16.14
C ALA A 169 6.75 4.62 16.94
N SER A 170 5.49 4.21 16.81
CA SER A 170 5.01 2.96 17.38
C SER A 170 5.38 1.77 16.48
N ARG A 171 5.53 0.59 17.09
CA ARG A 171 5.68 -0.69 16.38
C ARG A 171 4.47 -1.04 15.50
N ASP A 172 3.35 -0.36 15.69
CA ASP A 172 2.14 -0.56 14.88
C ASP A 172 2.23 0.08 13.49
N PHE A 173 3.13 1.06 13.28
CA PHE A 173 3.36 1.62 11.96
C PHE A 173 4.18 0.66 11.10
N ARG A 174 3.70 0.39 9.88
CA ARG A 174 4.38 -0.48 8.93
C ARG A 174 4.87 0.33 7.76
N ILE A 175 6.17 0.33 7.50
CA ILE A 175 6.73 0.90 6.27
C ILE A 175 6.66 -0.17 5.18
N TYR A 176 5.95 0.10 4.07
CA TYR A 176 5.86 -0.82 2.94
C TYR A 176 7.18 -0.81 2.14
N GLU A 177 8.12 -1.68 2.51
CA GLU A 177 9.40 -1.85 1.83
C GLU A 177 9.67 -3.30 1.44
N GLU A 178 10.14 -3.46 0.21
CA GLU A 178 10.92 -4.62 -0.22
C GLU A 178 12.38 -4.34 0.19
N ASN A 179 12.89 -5.04 1.20
CA ASN A 179 14.28 -4.94 1.67
C ASN A 179 14.75 -3.56 2.16
N THR A 180 14.46 -3.24 3.42
CA THR A 180 15.40 -2.44 4.20
C THR A 180 16.31 -3.35 5.00
N ASN A 181 17.57 -3.48 4.54
CA ASN A 181 18.71 -3.83 5.40
C ASN A 181 19.00 -2.68 6.41
N SER A 182 17.97 -1.97 6.86
CA SER A 182 18.10 -0.87 7.80
C SER A 182 18.42 -1.47 9.15
N LYS A 183 19.58 -1.11 9.70
CA LYS A 183 19.96 -1.44 11.07
C LYS A 183 19.22 -0.58 12.11
N LEU A 184 18.28 0.26 11.67
CA LEU A 184 17.55 1.19 12.53
C LEU A 184 16.24 0.58 12.97
N ASP A 185 15.98 0.66 14.27
CA ASP A 185 14.70 0.24 14.85
C ASP A 185 13.65 1.33 14.63
N LEU A 186 12.35 0.97 14.63
CA LEU A 186 11.26 1.95 14.50
C LEU A 186 11.32 3.04 15.60
N GLU A 187 11.90 2.73 16.75
CA GLU A 187 12.09 3.65 17.89
C GLU A 187 13.06 4.80 17.58
N ASP A 188 13.88 4.68 16.53
CA ASP A 188 14.73 5.76 16.02
C ASP A 188 13.94 6.83 15.25
N TYR A 189 12.75 6.47 14.77
CA TYR A 189 11.89 7.35 13.98
C TYR A 189 10.98 8.18 14.88
N TYR A 190 10.63 9.37 14.39
CA TYR A 190 9.57 10.20 14.96
C TYR A 190 8.27 9.99 14.20
N MET A 191 7.15 10.19 14.88
CA MET A 191 5.82 10.07 14.31
C MET A 191 5.00 11.33 14.57
N VAL A 192 4.18 11.69 13.59
CA VAL A 192 3.16 12.72 13.71
C VAL A 192 1.90 12.32 12.97
N ASP A 193 0.76 12.50 13.63
CA ASP A 193 -0.54 12.44 12.98
C ASP A 193 -0.91 13.83 12.48
N LEU A 194 -1.21 13.91 11.19
CA LEU A 194 -1.68 15.12 10.51
C LEU A 194 -3.09 14.86 9.97
N ASP A 195 -3.79 15.93 9.60
CA ASP A 195 -5.06 15.76 8.93
C ASP A 195 -4.86 15.00 7.60
N GLY A 196 -5.65 13.94 7.41
CA GLY A 196 -5.54 13.06 6.25
C GLY A 196 -4.28 12.18 6.17
N ALA A 197 -3.39 12.16 7.17
CA ALA A 197 -2.17 11.34 7.12
C ALA A 197 -1.61 10.92 8.48
N GLN A 198 -0.83 9.85 8.48
CA GLN A 198 0.12 9.51 9.55
C GLN A 198 1.52 9.50 8.94
N VAL A 199 2.48 10.13 9.60
CA VAL A 199 3.81 10.36 9.04
C VAL A 199 4.86 9.87 10.01
N VAL A 200 5.77 9.03 9.51
CA VAL A 200 6.94 8.53 10.23
C VAL A 200 8.19 9.08 9.57
N MET A 201 9.11 9.62 10.37
CA MET A 201 10.25 10.40 9.90
C MET A 201 11.54 9.93 10.55
N LEU A 202 12.55 9.66 9.73
CA LEU A 202 13.93 9.61 10.18
C LEU A 202 14.53 11.01 10.04
N ILE A 203 15.06 11.52 11.15
CA ILE A 203 15.63 12.86 11.24
C ILE A 203 17.14 12.74 11.42
N GLU A 204 17.90 13.31 10.49
CA GLU A 204 19.35 13.36 10.54
C GLU A 204 19.80 14.82 10.63
N THR A 205 20.54 15.17 11.68
CA THR A 205 21.01 16.55 11.92
C THR A 205 22.51 16.65 11.69
N PHE A 206 22.95 17.50 10.77
CA PHE A 206 24.36 17.70 10.43
C PHE A 206 24.83 19.07 10.93
N PRO A 207 25.98 19.16 11.62
CA PRO A 207 26.52 20.43 12.09
C PRO A 207 27.15 21.22 10.93
N TYR A 208 26.96 22.54 10.95
CA TYR A 208 27.59 23.51 10.03
C TYR A 208 28.23 24.65 10.83
N ARG A 209 29.03 25.49 10.15
CA ARG A 209 29.78 26.59 10.81
C ARG A 209 28.86 27.56 11.56
N ASP A 210 27.72 27.89 10.96
CA ASP A 210 26.77 28.88 11.47
C ASP A 210 25.41 28.25 11.81
N GLY A 211 25.39 26.99 12.24
CA GLY A 211 24.16 26.30 12.64
C GLY A 211 24.14 24.81 12.31
N SER A 212 23.02 24.32 11.82
CA SER A 212 22.85 22.93 11.41
C SER A 212 21.88 22.79 10.24
N LYS A 213 21.96 21.65 9.57
CA LYS A 213 21.03 21.25 8.52
C LYS A 213 20.33 19.97 8.96
N VAL A 214 19.02 19.94 8.81
CA VAL A 214 18.17 18.80 9.13
C VAL A 214 17.75 18.14 7.84
N VAL A 215 18.10 16.87 7.67
CA VAL A 215 17.62 16.04 6.57
C VAL A 215 16.48 15.17 7.10
N VAL A 216 15.33 15.25 6.45
CA VAL A 216 14.13 14.50 6.82
C VAL A 216 13.85 13.46 5.75
N ASN A 217 13.84 12.19 6.14
CA ASN A 217 13.34 11.10 5.31
C ASN A 217 11.99 10.66 5.88
N ALA A 218 10.89 11.02 5.20
CA ALA A 218 9.53 10.78 5.67
C ALA A 218 8.84 9.69 4.86
N VAL A 219 8.18 8.77 5.57
CA VAL A 219 7.18 7.84 5.04
C VAL A 219 5.83 8.34 5.48
N VAL A 220 5.00 8.69 4.50
CA VAL A 220 3.65 9.22 4.72
C VAL A 220 2.66 8.13 4.37
N GLN A 221 1.78 7.79 5.30
CA GLN A 221 0.60 6.96 5.07
C GLN A 221 -0.64 7.85 4.98
N SER A 222 -1.30 7.89 3.82
CA SER A 222 -2.55 8.60 3.67
C SER A 222 -3.68 7.90 4.44
N LYS A 223 -4.63 8.69 4.92
CA LYS A 223 -5.86 8.21 5.55
C LYS A 223 -7.04 8.53 4.63
N GLU A 224 -8.13 7.81 4.84
CA GLU A 224 -9.37 8.08 4.13
C GLU A 224 -9.84 9.51 4.38
N THR A 225 -10.17 10.22 3.30
CA THR A 225 -10.84 11.51 3.35
C THR A 225 -12.26 11.32 2.84
N GLY A 226 -13.26 11.91 3.52
CA GLY A 226 -14.67 11.77 3.12
C GLY A 226 -14.99 12.30 1.71
N SER A 227 -14.05 12.99 1.05
CA SER A 227 -14.16 13.53 -0.30
C SER A 227 -13.59 12.62 -1.40
N GLY A 228 -12.96 11.49 -1.06
CA GLY A 228 -12.27 10.62 -2.00
C GLY A 228 -11.04 11.27 -2.66
N LEU A 229 -10.56 12.40 -2.12
CA LEU A 229 -9.38 13.13 -2.59
C LEU A 229 -8.29 13.12 -1.52
N VAL A 230 -7.15 12.54 -1.86
CA VAL A 230 -5.92 12.63 -1.07
C VAL A 230 -5.08 13.77 -1.65
N ASP A 231 -5.05 14.92 -0.97
CA ASP A 231 -4.22 16.07 -1.37
C ASP A 231 -2.80 15.90 -0.83
N VAL A 232 -1.97 15.21 -1.61
CA VAL A 232 -0.57 14.93 -1.25
C VAL A 232 0.22 16.22 -1.09
N SER A 233 -0.03 17.23 -1.93
CA SER A 233 0.63 18.53 -1.82
C SER A 233 0.35 19.20 -0.47
N ALA A 234 -0.91 19.18 0.00
CA ALA A 234 -1.28 19.73 1.29
C ALA A 234 -0.66 18.96 2.47
N ILE A 235 -0.62 17.63 2.38
CA ILE A 235 0.00 16.77 3.39
C ILE A 235 1.50 17.08 3.49
N LEU A 236 2.22 17.12 2.37
CA LEU A 236 3.66 17.41 2.35
C LEU A 236 3.98 18.79 2.92
N LYS A 237 3.19 19.81 2.56
CA LYS A 237 3.33 21.15 3.13
C LYS A 237 3.15 21.14 4.65
N SER A 238 2.15 20.41 5.15
CA SER A 238 1.88 20.28 6.58
C SER A 238 3.03 19.57 7.32
N VAL A 239 3.66 18.58 6.69
CA VAL A 239 4.86 17.91 7.22
C VAL A 239 6.03 18.90 7.30
N GLU A 240 6.33 19.62 6.22
CA GLU A 240 7.42 20.59 6.16
C GLU A 240 7.23 21.72 7.19
N GLU A 241 6.00 22.23 7.33
CA GLU A 241 5.65 23.25 8.34
C GLU A 241 5.84 22.71 9.75
N LYS A 242 5.37 21.49 10.04
CA LYS A 242 5.51 20.87 11.37
C LYS A 242 6.98 20.66 11.73
N VAL A 243 7.79 20.14 10.81
CA VAL A 243 9.24 19.98 11.03
C VAL A 243 9.90 21.34 11.25
N SER A 244 9.59 22.33 10.42
CA SER A 244 10.16 23.68 10.53
C SER A 244 9.85 24.33 11.88
N GLN A 245 8.66 24.09 12.44
CA GLN A 245 8.31 24.56 13.79
C GLN A 245 9.19 23.91 14.86
N VAL A 246 9.39 22.59 14.81
CA VAL A 246 10.23 21.86 15.78
C VAL A 246 11.68 22.30 15.70
N VAL A 247 12.21 22.52 14.50
CA VAL A 247 13.59 22.98 14.28
C VAL A 247 13.84 24.36 14.89
N LYS A 248 12.84 25.25 14.85
CA LYS A 248 12.93 26.65 15.32
C LYS A 248 12.52 26.87 16.79
N SER A 249 12.11 25.81 17.50
CA SER A 249 11.56 25.87 18.86
C SER A 249 12.59 25.97 19.98
#